data_AF-A0A1T3P628-F1
#
_entry.id   AF-A0A1T3P628-F1
#
_cell.length_a   1.000
_cell.length_b   1.000
_cell.length_c   1.000
_cell.angle_alpha   90.00
_cell.angle_beta   90.00
_cell.angle_gamma   90.00
#
_symmetry.space_group_name_H-M   'P 1'
#
loop_
_entity.id
_entity.type
_entity.pdbx_description
1 polymer ?
#
loop_
_entity_poly.entity_id
_entity_poly.type
_entity_poly.pdbx_seq_one_letter_code
_entity_poly.pdbx_strand_id
1 'polypeptide(L)'
;MIRVDPPEEGFVFVREASPGPMAGAAVGRRVAKADFAPPCIVVDRELSSVIVGGWPGRLYRVAVTPPATDAERAALTQANEGLRQPARYIRAFTVDVLAEWPASALFGPHGAAVVAVLDAARALTPRAAARLAAASTPGAAARYGAAWNRWLTGEPNAAPYLDRDHRHTLAIPGAGPADSPIGKGFLAVSAAVRAAARDRGGPTAFETEYDEDDGQSEEVMAHPWSHALGPLLHAAMALGAPHLMSDADRDALTAPWRATTADRPPR
;
A
#
# COMPACT_ATOMS: atom_id res chain seq x y z
N MET A 1 1.63 -12.11 -42.81
CA MET A 1 0.74 -11.38 -41.87
C MET A 1 1.50 -11.30 -40.55
N ILE A 2 2.11 -10.16 -40.24
CA ILE A 2 2.86 -9.98 -38.99
C ILE A 2 1.83 -9.91 -37.87
N ARG A 3 1.80 -10.94 -37.02
CA ARG A 3 1.08 -10.89 -35.74
C ARG A 3 1.81 -9.84 -34.92
N VAL A 4 1.26 -8.63 -34.85
CA VAL A 4 1.67 -7.67 -33.84
C VAL A 4 1.03 -8.19 -32.57
N ASP A 5 1.84 -8.70 -31.65
CA ASP A 5 1.34 -9.07 -30.33
C ASP A 5 0.62 -7.86 -29.72
N PRO A 6 -0.53 -8.06 -29.06
CA PRO A 6 -1.28 -6.96 -28.47
C PRO A 6 -0.36 -6.18 -27.51
N PRO A 7 -0.50 -4.85 -27.45
CA PRO A 7 0.31 -4.04 -26.55
C PRO A 7 0.13 -4.54 -25.12
N GLU A 8 1.25 -4.62 -24.39
CA GLU A 8 1.25 -5.17 -23.05
C GLU A 8 0.60 -4.15 -22.09
N GLU A 9 -0.52 -4.53 -21.47
CA GLU A 9 -1.25 -3.67 -20.53
C GLU A 9 -0.83 -3.92 -19.09
N GLY A 10 -0.97 -2.88 -18.26
CA GLY A 10 -0.78 -2.98 -16.82
C GLY A 10 -1.22 -1.72 -16.10
N PHE A 11 -0.69 -1.53 -14.90
CA PHE A 11 -1.12 -0.51 -13.95
C PHE A 11 0.03 0.39 -13.52
N VAL A 12 -0.26 1.67 -13.35
CA VAL A 12 0.67 2.65 -12.78
C VAL A 12 -0.05 3.44 -11.70
N PHE A 13 0.48 3.43 -10.49
CA PHE A 13 0.03 4.31 -9.42
C PHE A 13 0.93 5.53 -9.32
N VAL A 14 0.32 6.72 -9.38
CA VAL A 14 1.01 8.01 -9.32
C VAL A 14 0.57 8.73 -8.05
N ARG A 15 1.49 8.85 -7.09
CA ARG A 15 1.26 9.65 -5.88
C ARG A 15 0.98 11.10 -6.25
N GLU A 16 0.01 11.73 -5.60
CA GLU A 16 -0.25 13.16 -5.74
C GLU A 16 0.99 13.99 -5.39
N ALA A 17 1.22 15.05 -6.17
CA ALA A 17 2.36 15.95 -6.04
C ALA A 17 3.75 15.29 -6.16
N SER A 18 3.85 14.04 -6.62
CA SER A 18 5.14 13.42 -6.93
C SER A 18 5.62 13.91 -8.30
N PRO A 19 6.83 14.49 -8.40
CA PRO A 19 7.46 14.67 -9.70
C PRO A 19 7.73 13.30 -10.31
N GLY A 20 7.65 13.21 -11.63
CA GLY A 20 7.97 11.99 -12.35
C GLY A 20 7.38 11.95 -13.76
N PRO A 21 7.76 10.94 -14.56
CA PRO A 21 7.30 10.80 -15.93
C PRO A 21 5.78 10.86 -16.10
N MET A 22 5.03 10.39 -15.10
CA MET A 22 3.57 10.28 -15.12
C MET A 22 2.84 11.43 -14.42
N ALA A 23 3.52 12.49 -13.97
CA ALA A 23 2.92 13.57 -13.19
C ALA A 23 1.78 14.31 -13.93
N GLY A 24 1.86 14.38 -15.27
CA GLY A 24 0.83 14.98 -16.14
C GLY A 24 -0.08 13.97 -16.84
N ALA A 25 -0.13 12.72 -16.39
CA ALA A 25 -0.92 11.68 -17.03
C ALA A 25 -2.41 12.02 -17.07
N ALA A 26 -3.04 11.78 -18.22
CA ALA A 26 -4.47 11.97 -18.44
C ALA A 26 -5.00 10.89 -19.38
N VAL A 27 -6.24 10.45 -19.16
CA VAL A 27 -6.88 9.41 -19.98
C VAL A 27 -6.90 9.81 -21.46
N GLY A 28 -6.56 8.86 -22.33
CA GLY A 28 -6.46 9.07 -23.77
C GLY A 28 -5.18 9.78 -24.23
N ARG A 29 -4.23 10.06 -23.33
CA ARG A 29 -2.94 10.66 -23.68
C ARG A 29 -1.82 9.63 -23.65
N ARG A 30 -0.87 9.82 -24.56
CA ARG A 30 0.44 9.18 -24.51
C ARG A 30 1.34 9.96 -23.55
N VAL A 31 2.00 9.24 -22.65
CA VAL A 31 3.08 9.76 -21.81
C VAL A 31 4.38 9.17 -22.34
N ALA A 32 5.32 10.03 -22.70
CA ALA A 32 6.64 9.65 -23.16
C ALA A 32 7.70 10.42 -22.35
N LYS A 33 8.77 9.73 -21.94
CA LYS A 33 9.92 10.39 -21.35
C LYS A 33 10.65 11.23 -22.41
N ALA A 34 11.22 12.36 -21.96
CA ALA A 34 12.02 13.23 -22.82
C ALA A 34 13.35 12.58 -23.26
N ASP A 35 13.87 11.66 -22.45
CA ASP A 35 15.06 10.87 -22.71
C ASP A 35 14.87 9.39 -22.30
N PHE A 36 15.87 8.56 -22.57
CA PHE A 36 15.90 7.15 -22.18
C PHE A 36 16.74 6.89 -20.91
N ALA A 37 16.97 7.92 -20.09
CA ALA A 37 17.69 7.77 -18.82
C ALA A 37 16.76 7.27 -17.69
N PRO A 38 17.25 6.60 -16.65
CA PRO A 38 16.44 6.31 -15.45
C PRO A 38 15.92 7.59 -14.75
N PRO A 39 14.78 7.53 -14.04
CA PRO A 39 13.94 6.35 -13.81
C PRO A 39 13.01 6.03 -15.00
N CYS A 40 12.79 4.74 -15.25
CA CYS A 40 11.77 4.28 -16.20
C CYS A 40 10.36 4.48 -15.64
N ILE A 41 9.36 4.47 -16.51
CA ILE A 41 7.97 4.22 -16.10
C ILE A 41 7.89 2.74 -15.71
N VAL A 42 7.44 2.47 -14.48
CA VAL A 42 7.21 1.11 -13.99
C VAL A 42 5.73 0.80 -14.14
N VAL A 43 5.42 -0.18 -14.98
CA VAL A 43 4.06 -0.66 -15.26
C VAL A 43 3.89 -2.04 -14.63
N ASP A 44 3.11 -2.12 -13.57
CA ASP A 44 2.82 -3.36 -12.87
C ASP A 44 1.81 -4.21 -13.66
N ARG A 45 2.08 -5.50 -13.82
CA ARG A 45 1.21 -6.40 -14.60
C ARG A 45 -0.11 -6.66 -13.89
N GLU A 46 -0.09 -6.64 -12.56
CA GLU A 46 -1.25 -6.92 -11.71
C GLU A 46 -1.38 -5.84 -10.63
N LEU A 47 -2.61 -5.57 -10.19
CA LEU A 47 -2.85 -4.66 -9.06
C LEU A 47 -2.11 -5.09 -7.78
N SER A 48 -1.92 -6.40 -7.61
CA SER A 48 -1.24 -7.01 -6.46
C SER A 48 0.25 -6.63 -6.37
N SER A 49 0.89 -6.32 -7.50
CA SER A 49 2.31 -5.95 -7.55
C SER A 49 2.56 -4.44 -7.44
N VAL A 50 1.53 -3.62 -7.65
CA VAL A 50 1.63 -2.16 -7.57
C VAL A 50 2.18 -1.72 -6.21
N ILE A 51 3.28 -0.95 -6.27
CA ILE A 51 3.89 -0.36 -5.07
C ILE A 51 3.21 0.97 -4.74
N VAL A 52 2.57 1.04 -3.57
CA VAL A 52 1.99 2.27 -3.04
C VAL A 52 3.03 3.00 -2.18
N GLY A 53 3.92 3.76 -2.85
CA GLY A 53 4.98 4.55 -2.19
C GLY A 53 4.50 5.82 -1.47
N GLY A 54 3.19 6.06 -1.41
CA GLY A 54 2.57 7.16 -0.68
C GLY A 54 1.11 7.34 -1.06
N TRP A 55 0.34 8.03 -0.21
CA TRP A 55 -1.08 8.31 -0.42
C TRP A 55 -1.35 9.79 -0.17
N PRO A 56 -2.26 10.44 -0.94
CA PRO A 56 -3.15 9.92 -1.97
C PRO A 56 -2.47 9.83 -3.33
N GLY A 57 -3.15 9.23 -4.31
CA GLY A 57 -2.65 9.10 -5.67
C GLY A 57 -3.72 8.62 -6.64
N ARG A 58 -3.34 8.60 -7.92
CA ARG A 58 -4.18 8.21 -9.06
C ARG A 58 -3.67 6.89 -9.62
N LEU A 59 -4.60 5.98 -9.91
CA LEU A 59 -4.29 4.68 -10.50
C LEU A 59 -4.72 4.69 -11.97
N TYR A 60 -3.81 4.35 -12.86
CA TYR A 60 -4.08 4.27 -14.28
C TYR A 60 -3.90 2.85 -14.80
N ARG A 61 -4.80 2.44 -15.69
CA ARG A 61 -4.52 1.35 -16.62
C ARG A 61 -3.83 1.93 -17.85
N VAL A 62 -2.71 1.36 -18.22
CA VAL A 62 -1.87 1.84 -19.33
C VAL A 62 -1.51 0.70 -20.27
N ALA A 63 -1.26 1.03 -21.53
CA ALA A 63 -0.62 0.13 -22.50
C ALA A 63 0.83 0.56 -22.72
N VAL A 64 1.77 -0.38 -22.63
CA VAL A 64 3.16 -0.15 -22.98
C VAL A 64 3.30 -0.07 -24.49
N THR A 65 3.90 1.01 -24.99
CA THR A 65 4.19 1.15 -26.42
C THR A 65 5.51 0.46 -26.75
N PRO A 66 5.58 -0.35 -27.83
CA PRO A 66 6.85 -0.90 -28.30
C PRO A 66 7.89 0.19 -28.62
N PRO A 67 9.19 -0.06 -28.42
CA PRO A 67 10.21 0.92 -28.73
C PRO A 67 10.20 1.27 -30.22
N ALA A 68 10.16 2.56 -30.53
CA ALA A 68 10.07 3.07 -31.90
C ALA A 68 11.44 3.23 -32.57
N THR A 69 12.51 3.31 -31.78
CA THR A 69 13.89 3.52 -32.27
C THR A 69 14.85 2.46 -31.71
N ASP A 70 15.97 2.25 -32.41
CA ASP A 70 17.02 1.34 -31.94
C ASP A 70 17.69 1.84 -30.66
N ALA A 71 17.79 3.16 -30.48
CA ALA A 71 18.29 3.77 -29.25
C ALA A 71 17.36 3.46 -28.06
N GLU A 72 16.04 3.58 -28.24
CA GLU A 72 15.06 3.21 -27.22
C GLU A 72 15.10 1.72 -26.90
N ARG A 73 15.23 0.88 -27.92
CA ARG A 73 15.36 -0.58 -27.77
C ARG A 73 16.60 -0.96 -26.98
N ALA A 74 17.75 -0.37 -27.30
CA ALA A 74 19.00 -0.60 -26.58
C ALA A 74 18.90 -0.14 -25.12
N ALA A 75 18.32 1.04 -24.88
CA ALA A 75 18.12 1.55 -23.53
C ALA A 75 17.15 0.70 -22.70
N LEU A 76 16.08 0.16 -23.28
CA LEU A 76 15.19 -0.78 -22.59
C LEU A 76 15.87 -2.12 -22.29
N THR A 77 16.70 -2.63 -23.19
CA THR A 77 17.50 -3.85 -22.95
C THR A 77 18.41 -3.63 -21.74
N GLN A 78 19.18 -2.54 -21.74
CA GLN A 78 20.05 -2.18 -20.62
C GLN A 78 19.24 -1.96 -19.33
N ALA A 79 18.11 -1.25 -19.42
CA ALA A 79 17.23 -1.03 -18.29
C ALA A 79 16.61 -2.33 -17.77
N ASN A 80 16.60 -3.45 -18.49
CA ASN A 80 16.10 -4.73 -17.99
C ASN A 80 17.22 -5.68 -17.53
N GLU A 81 18.48 -5.27 -17.60
CA GLU A 81 19.60 -6.05 -17.07
C GLU A 81 19.42 -6.32 -15.57
N GLY A 82 19.61 -7.58 -15.16
CA GLY A 82 19.46 -8.01 -13.76
C GLY A 82 18.01 -8.12 -13.27
N LEU A 83 17.00 -7.90 -14.12
CA LEU A 83 15.60 -8.08 -13.75
C LEU A 83 15.27 -9.58 -13.62
N ARG A 84 14.89 -10.01 -12.42
CA ARG A 84 14.47 -11.40 -12.15
C ARG A 84 13.23 -11.75 -12.98
N GLN A 85 13.25 -12.91 -13.62
CA GLN A 85 12.15 -13.42 -14.44
C GLN A 85 11.38 -14.54 -13.71
N PRO A 86 10.03 -14.61 -13.85
CA PRO A 86 9.18 -13.63 -14.53
C PRO A 86 9.04 -12.33 -13.71
N ALA A 87 9.21 -11.18 -14.38
CA ALA A 87 9.08 -9.88 -13.71
C ALA A 87 7.60 -9.53 -13.49
N ARG A 88 7.25 -9.06 -12.28
CA ARG A 88 5.90 -8.61 -11.94
C ARG A 88 5.53 -7.25 -12.57
N TYR A 89 6.52 -6.56 -13.14
CA TYR A 89 6.36 -5.27 -13.77
C TYR A 89 7.15 -5.18 -15.08
N ILE A 90 6.85 -4.15 -15.85
CA ILE A 90 7.46 -3.81 -17.13
C ILE A 90 8.11 -2.43 -16.98
N ARG A 91 9.35 -2.28 -17.45
CA ARG A 91 9.99 -0.97 -17.59
C ARG A 91 9.64 -0.39 -18.96
N ALA A 92 9.14 0.83 -18.98
CA ALA A 92 8.73 1.51 -20.20
C ALA A 92 9.25 2.96 -20.23
N PHE A 93 9.44 3.49 -21.44
CA PHE A 93 9.68 4.93 -21.66
C PHE A 93 8.46 5.64 -22.22
N THR A 94 7.56 4.89 -22.86
CA THR A 94 6.34 5.39 -23.48
C THR A 94 5.16 4.50 -23.11
N VAL A 95 4.08 5.10 -22.66
CA VAL A 95 2.81 4.41 -22.35
C VAL A 95 1.62 5.21 -22.86
N ASP A 96 0.56 4.52 -23.25
CA ASP A 96 -0.74 5.10 -23.54
C ASP A 96 -1.65 4.94 -22.32
N VAL A 97 -2.19 6.06 -21.81
CA VAL A 97 -3.09 6.04 -20.65
C VAL A 97 -4.49 5.68 -21.12
N LEU A 98 -4.93 4.47 -20.79
CA LEU A 98 -6.17 3.90 -21.30
C LEU A 98 -7.38 4.30 -20.45
N ALA A 99 -7.23 4.23 -19.14
CA ALA A 99 -8.29 4.53 -18.19
C ALA A 99 -7.72 4.95 -16.84
N GLU A 100 -8.48 5.73 -16.09
CA GLU A 100 -8.26 5.95 -14.67
C GLU A 100 -9.15 4.99 -13.89
N TRP A 101 -8.54 4.28 -12.95
CA TRP A 101 -9.22 3.34 -12.06
C TRP A 101 -9.32 3.93 -10.66
N PRO A 102 -10.33 3.54 -9.87
CA PRO A 102 -10.39 3.95 -8.48
C PRO A 102 -9.16 3.40 -7.74
N ALA A 103 -8.37 4.28 -7.12
CA ALA A 103 -7.17 3.87 -6.39
C ALA A 103 -7.46 2.89 -5.24
N SER A 104 -8.71 2.86 -4.75
CA SER A 104 -9.19 1.87 -3.79
C SER A 104 -9.08 0.42 -4.30
N ALA A 105 -9.03 0.19 -5.62
CA ALA A 105 -8.86 -1.15 -6.20
C ALA A 105 -7.56 -1.84 -5.73
N LEU A 106 -6.55 -1.07 -5.31
CA LEU A 106 -5.29 -1.59 -4.76
C LEU A 106 -5.45 -2.31 -3.41
N PHE A 107 -6.62 -2.16 -2.77
CA PHE A 107 -6.91 -2.70 -1.44
C PHE A 107 -7.99 -3.78 -1.48
N GLY A 108 -8.29 -4.33 -2.67
CA GLY A 108 -9.25 -5.40 -2.86
C GLY A 108 -10.72 -4.94 -2.91
N PRO A 109 -11.67 -5.89 -2.81
CA PRO A 109 -13.10 -5.62 -3.03
C PRO A 109 -13.72 -4.58 -2.09
N HIS A 110 -13.21 -4.46 -0.87
CA HIS A 110 -13.67 -3.49 0.13
C HIS A 110 -12.72 -2.29 0.26
N GLY A 111 -11.91 -2.03 -0.77
CA GLY A 111 -10.86 -1.04 -0.69
C GLY A 111 -11.33 0.39 -0.42
N ALA A 112 -12.57 0.74 -0.77
CA ALA A 112 -13.14 2.05 -0.41
C ALA A 112 -13.22 2.25 1.12
N ALA A 113 -13.50 1.19 1.87
CA ALA A 113 -13.51 1.25 3.33
C ALA A 113 -12.09 1.35 3.90
N VAL A 114 -11.10 0.71 3.26
CA VAL A 114 -9.68 0.87 3.60
C VAL A 114 -9.22 2.31 3.36
N VAL A 115 -9.65 2.94 2.27
CA VAL A 115 -9.37 4.36 1.98
C VAL A 115 -9.92 5.27 3.09
N ALA A 116 -11.12 5.01 3.61
CA ALA A 116 -11.67 5.79 4.72
C ALA A 116 -10.79 5.72 5.99
N VAL A 117 -10.23 4.55 6.30
CA VAL A 117 -9.27 4.37 7.40
C VAL A 117 -7.96 5.11 7.10
N LEU A 118 -7.47 5.04 5.86
CA LEU A 118 -6.25 5.68 5.42
C LEU A 118 -6.35 7.22 5.48
N ASP A 119 -7.49 7.78 5.09
CA ASP A 119 -7.76 9.22 5.19
C ASP A 119 -7.88 9.66 6.66
N ALA A 120 -8.43 8.80 7.53
CA ALA A 120 -8.41 9.04 8.97
C ALA A 120 -6.96 9.05 9.52
N ALA A 121 -6.13 8.09 9.11
CA ALA A 121 -4.73 7.98 9.50
C ALA A 121 -3.92 9.23 9.10
N ARG A 122 -4.10 9.71 7.87
CA ARG A 122 -3.43 10.94 7.38
C ARG A 122 -3.83 12.20 8.14
N ALA A 123 -5.08 12.23 8.58
CA ALA A 123 -5.64 13.38 9.25
C ALA A 123 -5.56 13.27 10.79
N LEU A 124 -4.69 12.38 11.30
CA LEU A 124 -4.39 12.28 12.73
C LEU A 124 -3.72 13.56 13.23
N THR A 125 -4.15 13.96 14.42
CA THR A 125 -3.52 14.99 15.25
C THR A 125 -3.00 14.33 16.53
N PRO A 126 -2.11 14.98 17.30
CA PRO A 126 -1.64 14.45 18.57
C PRO A 126 -2.79 14.02 19.51
N ARG A 127 -3.85 14.84 19.59
CA ARG A 127 -5.05 14.52 20.39
C ARG A 127 -5.81 13.31 19.84
N ALA A 128 -5.97 13.19 18.53
CA ALA A 128 -6.66 12.05 17.92
C ALA A 128 -5.85 10.75 18.10
N ALA A 129 -4.53 10.81 17.94
CA ALA A 129 -3.63 9.69 18.18
C ALA A 129 -3.70 9.22 19.64
N ALA A 130 -3.68 10.14 20.61
CA ALA A 130 -3.84 9.80 22.03
C ALA A 130 -5.18 9.12 22.34
N ARG A 131 -6.29 9.61 21.74
CA ARG A 131 -7.60 8.97 21.91
C ARG A 131 -7.65 7.57 21.30
N LEU A 132 -7.09 7.37 20.11
CA LEU A 132 -7.01 6.04 19.49
C LEU A 132 -6.17 5.09 20.32
N ALA A 133 -4.99 5.53 20.77
CA ALA A 133 -4.10 4.75 21.63
C ALA A 133 -4.83 4.27 22.90
N ALA A 134 -5.54 5.18 23.58
CA ALA A 134 -6.32 4.89 24.78
C ALA A 134 -7.56 4.01 24.52
N ALA A 135 -8.13 4.04 23.32
CA ALA A 135 -9.30 3.24 22.95
C ALA A 135 -8.97 1.79 22.56
N SER A 136 -7.71 1.37 22.66
CA SER A 136 -7.28 0.00 22.34
C SER A 136 -8.05 -1.03 23.17
N THR A 137 -8.63 -2.02 22.48
CA THR A 137 -9.48 -3.04 23.11
C THR A 137 -8.68 -4.30 23.45
N PRO A 138 -8.83 -4.88 24.66
CA PRO A 138 -8.19 -6.15 25.01
C PRO A 138 -8.50 -7.27 24.01
N GLY A 139 -7.45 -7.97 23.58
CA GLY A 139 -7.56 -9.08 22.62
C GLY A 139 -7.81 -8.66 21.16
N ALA A 140 -7.80 -7.36 20.83
CA ALA A 140 -7.92 -6.91 19.44
C ALA A 140 -6.78 -7.42 18.56
N ALA A 141 -5.53 -7.35 19.06
CA ALA A 141 -4.37 -7.87 18.34
C ALA A 141 -4.48 -9.38 18.05
N ALA A 142 -5.00 -10.16 19.00
CA ALA A 142 -5.22 -11.60 18.80
C ALA A 142 -6.26 -11.90 17.71
N ARG A 143 -7.35 -11.12 17.65
CA ARG A 143 -8.36 -11.22 16.58
C ARG A 143 -7.80 -10.83 15.22
N TYR A 144 -6.98 -9.78 15.18
CA TYR A 144 -6.24 -9.38 13.99
C TYR A 144 -5.32 -10.50 13.48
N GLY A 145 -4.53 -11.10 14.38
CA GLY A 145 -3.67 -12.25 14.04
C GLY A 145 -4.46 -13.49 13.58
N ALA A 146 -5.62 -13.75 14.19
CA ALA A 146 -6.50 -14.83 13.76
C ALA A 146 -7.05 -14.61 12.33
N ALA A 147 -7.38 -13.37 11.97
CA ALA A 147 -7.79 -13.03 10.61
C ALA A 147 -6.66 -13.23 9.59
N TRP A 148 -5.42 -12.89 9.96
CA TRP A 148 -4.22 -13.21 9.16
C TRP A 148 -4.06 -14.70 8.93
N ASN A 149 -4.17 -15.51 9.99
CA ASN A 149 -4.07 -16.97 9.87
C ASN A 149 -5.17 -17.53 8.95
N ARG A 150 -6.40 -17.02 9.05
CA ARG A 150 -7.49 -17.44 8.14
C ARG A 150 -7.20 -17.08 6.69
N TRP A 151 -6.68 -15.88 6.41
CA TRP A 151 -6.28 -15.51 5.06
C TRP A 151 -5.18 -16.43 4.52
N LEU A 152 -4.16 -16.70 5.33
CA LEU A 152 -3.05 -17.59 4.96
C LEU A 152 -3.52 -19.00 4.57
N THR A 153 -4.63 -19.51 5.11
CA THR A 153 -5.15 -20.83 4.69
C THR A 153 -5.52 -20.92 3.21
N GLY A 154 -5.79 -19.78 2.55
CA GLY A 154 -6.13 -19.70 1.13
C GLY A 154 -4.95 -19.36 0.20
N GLU A 155 -3.74 -19.14 0.74
CA GLU A 155 -2.61 -18.60 -0.03
C GLU A 155 -1.59 -19.69 -0.40
N PRO A 156 -1.04 -19.66 -1.63
CA PRO A 156 -0.31 -20.79 -2.22
C PRO A 156 1.01 -21.14 -1.52
N ASN A 157 1.68 -20.15 -0.94
CA ASN A 157 2.99 -20.33 -0.29
C ASN A 157 2.92 -20.02 1.22
N ALA A 158 1.74 -20.10 1.82
CA ALA A 158 1.52 -19.72 3.20
C ALA A 158 2.04 -20.71 4.25
N ALA A 159 2.32 -21.96 3.86
CA ALA A 159 2.67 -23.04 4.79
C ALA A 159 3.75 -22.67 5.83
N PRO A 160 4.85 -21.97 5.49
CA PRO A 160 5.86 -21.59 6.47
C PRO A 160 5.36 -20.58 7.52
N TYR A 161 4.28 -19.86 7.23
CA TYR A 161 3.78 -18.74 8.01
C TYR A 161 2.52 -19.07 8.83
N LEU A 162 1.90 -20.22 8.59
CA LEU A 162 0.74 -20.68 9.37
C LEU A 162 1.10 -20.81 10.85
N ASP A 163 0.14 -20.47 11.71
CA ASP A 163 0.22 -20.58 13.17
C ASP A 163 1.34 -19.76 13.85
N ARG A 164 2.01 -18.88 13.10
CA ARG A 164 2.92 -17.87 13.67
C ARG A 164 2.12 -16.73 14.32
N ASP A 165 2.85 -15.93 15.09
CA ASP A 165 2.31 -14.71 15.65
C ASP A 165 2.19 -13.61 14.58
N HIS A 166 0.95 -13.27 14.22
CA HIS A 166 0.65 -12.23 13.23
C HIS A 166 0.01 -10.97 13.83
N ARG A 167 0.13 -10.77 15.15
CA ARG A 167 -0.51 -9.65 15.87
C ARG A 167 -0.07 -8.26 15.40
N HIS A 168 1.10 -8.16 14.76
CA HIS A 168 1.69 -6.90 14.28
C HIS A 168 2.10 -6.94 12.80
N THR A 169 1.69 -7.98 12.06
CA THR A 169 2.07 -8.20 10.67
C THR A 169 1.43 -7.16 9.74
N LEU A 170 2.23 -6.55 8.84
CA LEU A 170 1.74 -5.63 7.81
C LEU A 170 1.71 -6.28 6.42
N ALA A 171 2.63 -7.20 6.15
CA ALA A 171 2.76 -7.93 4.90
C ALA A 171 3.57 -9.21 5.14
N ILE A 172 3.28 -10.25 4.36
CA ILE A 172 4.10 -11.46 4.27
C ILE A 172 4.49 -11.63 2.80
N PRO A 173 5.60 -10.99 2.37
CA PRO A 173 6.04 -11.06 0.98
C PRO A 173 6.21 -12.50 0.51
N GLY A 174 5.54 -12.84 -0.59
CA GLY A 174 5.68 -14.16 -1.21
C GLY A 174 4.77 -15.25 -0.66
N ALA A 175 4.01 -15.03 0.42
CA ALA A 175 2.96 -15.98 0.85
C ALA A 175 1.86 -16.14 -0.22
N GLY A 176 1.56 -15.06 -0.94
CA GLY A 176 0.58 -14.99 -2.00
C GLY A 176 0.87 -13.84 -2.99
N PRO A 177 0.01 -13.61 -3.99
CA PRO A 177 0.20 -12.53 -4.96
C PRO A 177 0.10 -11.14 -4.32
N ALA A 178 -0.79 -10.95 -3.33
CA ALA A 178 -1.11 -9.64 -2.75
C ALA A 178 -0.31 -9.27 -1.49
N ASP A 179 0.49 -10.20 -0.94
CA ASP A 179 1.27 -10.11 0.30
C ASP A 179 0.47 -9.81 1.59
N SER A 180 -0.81 -9.42 1.52
CA SER A 180 -1.70 -9.25 2.66
C SER A 180 -3.18 -9.42 2.29
N PRO A 181 -4.07 -9.65 3.28
CA PRO A 181 -5.53 -9.69 3.12
C PRO A 181 -6.17 -8.51 2.38
N ILE A 182 -5.52 -7.33 2.45
CA ILE A 182 -6.03 -6.08 1.86
C ILE A 182 -4.99 -5.44 0.93
N GLY A 183 -4.19 -6.28 0.26
CA GLY A 183 -3.13 -5.83 -0.66
C GLY A 183 -2.08 -4.99 0.04
N LYS A 184 -1.88 -3.74 -0.39
CA LYS A 184 -0.94 -2.81 0.25
C LYS A 184 -1.56 -1.95 1.37
N GLY A 185 -2.79 -2.24 1.78
CA GLY A 185 -3.56 -1.42 2.71
C GLY A 185 -2.89 -1.20 4.06
N PHE A 186 -2.37 -2.25 4.71
CA PHE A 186 -1.70 -2.12 6.01
C PHE A 186 -0.42 -1.29 5.95
N LEU A 187 0.39 -1.50 4.91
CA LEU A 187 1.60 -0.71 4.66
C LEU A 187 1.24 0.76 4.41
N ALA A 188 0.20 1.03 3.61
CA ALA A 188 -0.28 2.39 3.36
C ALA A 188 -0.77 3.09 4.64
N VAL A 189 -1.54 2.39 5.48
CA VAL A 189 -2.00 2.91 6.78
C VAL A 189 -0.80 3.22 7.69
N SER A 190 0.16 2.29 7.82
CA SER A 190 1.38 2.52 8.60
C SER A 190 2.18 3.73 8.12
N ALA A 191 2.40 3.84 6.81
CA ALA A 191 3.08 4.98 6.20
C ALA A 191 2.34 6.30 6.45
N ALA A 192 1.00 6.30 6.39
CA ALA A 192 0.18 7.48 6.66
C ALA A 192 0.26 7.94 8.12
N VAL A 193 0.23 7.01 9.09
CA VAL A 193 0.41 7.34 10.51
C VAL A 193 1.81 7.93 10.75
N ARG A 194 2.85 7.31 10.19
CA ARG A 194 4.23 7.80 10.30
C ARG A 194 4.39 9.20 9.70
N ALA A 195 3.79 9.45 8.54
CA ALA A 195 3.79 10.78 7.92
C ALA A 195 3.05 11.80 8.79
N ALA A 196 1.87 11.45 9.33
CA ALA A 196 1.13 12.34 10.21
C ALA A 196 1.91 12.67 11.50
N ALA A 197 2.62 11.69 12.06
CA ALA A 197 3.50 11.89 13.21
C ALA A 197 4.64 12.86 12.91
N ARG A 198 5.30 12.72 11.75
CA ARG A 198 6.37 13.65 11.32
C ARG A 198 5.86 15.08 11.14
N ASP A 199 4.72 15.22 10.49
CA ASP A 199 4.17 16.54 10.17
C ASP A 199 3.63 17.28 11.40
N ARG A 200 3.03 16.54 12.36
CA ARG A 200 2.16 17.12 13.41
C ARG A 200 2.52 16.74 14.83
N GLY A 201 3.40 15.77 15.02
CA GLY A 201 3.75 15.26 16.34
C GLY A 201 4.83 16.06 17.05
N GLY A 202 5.53 16.97 16.36
CA GLY A 202 6.61 17.76 16.92
C GLY A 202 7.86 16.93 17.25
N PRO A 203 8.82 17.51 17.99
CA PRO A 203 10.13 16.89 18.25
C PRO A 203 10.07 15.56 19.02
N THR A 204 8.97 15.30 19.75
CA THR A 204 8.79 14.09 20.57
C THR A 204 7.96 13.03 19.87
N ALA A 205 7.68 13.17 18.57
CA ALA A 205 6.89 12.20 17.82
C ALA A 205 7.66 10.91 17.52
N PHE A 206 8.99 10.99 17.55
CA PHE A 206 9.92 9.90 17.29
C PHE A 206 10.94 9.83 18.40
N GLU A 207 11.38 8.61 18.68
CA GLU A 207 12.46 8.32 19.60
C GLU A 207 13.44 7.35 18.94
N THR A 208 14.66 7.31 19.46
CA THR A 208 15.69 6.38 19.00
C THR A 208 15.67 5.17 19.91
N GLU A 209 15.39 4.00 19.34
CA GLU A 209 15.46 2.72 20.03
C GLU A 209 16.74 2.01 19.57
N TYR A 210 17.47 1.38 20.50
CA TYR A 210 18.64 0.57 20.16
C TYR A 210 18.20 -0.88 20.05
N ASP A 211 18.44 -1.47 18.88
CA ASP A 211 18.23 -2.89 18.65
C ASP A 211 19.49 -3.66 19.06
N GLU A 212 19.34 -4.52 20.07
CA GLU A 212 20.43 -5.33 20.61
C GLU A 212 20.85 -6.46 19.67
N ASP A 213 19.97 -6.91 18.76
CA ASP A 213 20.21 -8.04 17.87
C ASP A 213 21.10 -7.67 16.67
N ASP A 214 20.93 -6.46 16.12
CA ASP A 214 21.74 -5.96 15.00
C ASP A 214 22.74 -4.85 15.40
N GLY A 215 22.65 -4.38 16.65
CA GLY A 215 23.50 -3.36 17.23
C GLY A 215 23.31 -1.98 16.61
N GLN A 216 22.19 -1.73 15.93
CA GLN A 216 21.86 -0.47 15.29
C GLN A 216 20.81 0.30 16.11
N SER A 217 20.82 1.62 15.93
CA SER A 217 19.76 2.48 16.45
C SER A 217 18.75 2.79 15.37
N GLU A 218 17.47 2.53 15.64
CA GLU A 218 16.37 2.83 14.74
C GLU A 218 15.48 3.95 15.26
N GLU A 219 14.98 4.78 14.33
CA GLU A 219 13.96 5.78 14.64
C GLU A 219 12.58 5.13 14.65
N VAL A 220 11.96 5.07 15.83
CA VAL A 220 10.63 4.52 16.07
C VAL A 220 9.64 5.62 16.45
N MET A 221 8.35 5.41 16.19
CA MET A 221 7.30 6.36 16.60
C MET A 221 7.11 6.29 18.11
N ALA A 222 7.21 7.42 18.79
CA ALA A 222 6.92 7.50 20.22
C ALA A 222 5.41 7.47 20.49
N HIS A 223 5.02 7.22 21.75
CA HIS A 223 3.64 7.39 22.18
C HIS A 223 3.17 8.86 21.96
N PRO A 224 1.94 9.11 21.47
CA PRO A 224 0.84 8.15 21.24
C PRO A 224 0.81 7.52 19.84
N TRP A 225 1.71 7.90 18.94
CA TRP A 225 1.62 7.53 17.52
C TRP A 225 1.83 6.03 17.28
N SER A 226 2.78 5.39 17.96
CA SER A 226 2.98 3.93 17.90
C SER A 226 1.71 3.16 18.30
N HIS A 227 1.04 3.62 19.36
CA HIS A 227 -0.14 2.96 19.90
C HIS A 227 -1.43 3.29 19.14
N ALA A 228 -1.46 4.39 18.39
CA ALA A 228 -2.58 4.73 17.50
C ALA A 228 -2.62 3.86 16.23
N LEU A 229 -1.48 3.29 15.81
CA LEU A 229 -1.38 2.48 14.60
C LEU A 229 -2.22 1.19 14.70
N GLY A 230 -2.11 0.47 15.83
CA GLY A 230 -2.82 -0.80 16.03
C GLY A 230 -4.34 -0.71 15.77
N PRO A 231 -5.08 0.18 16.45
CA PRO A 231 -6.49 0.41 16.19
C PRO A 231 -6.86 0.73 14.73
N LEU A 232 -5.99 1.42 13.99
CA LEU A 232 -6.20 1.70 12.57
C LEU A 232 -5.98 0.47 11.70
N LEU A 233 -4.96 -0.34 11.99
CA LEU A 233 -4.74 -1.63 11.31
C LEU A 233 -5.89 -2.60 11.58
N HIS A 234 -6.39 -2.64 12.81
CA HIS A 234 -7.55 -3.44 13.20
C HIS A 234 -8.80 -3.03 12.41
N ALA A 235 -9.10 -1.73 12.34
CA ALA A 235 -10.20 -1.22 11.54
C ALA A 235 -10.02 -1.52 10.04
N ALA A 236 -8.80 -1.37 9.51
CA ALA A 236 -8.49 -1.69 8.11
C ALA A 236 -8.72 -3.17 7.79
N MET A 237 -8.30 -4.09 8.66
CA MET A 237 -8.57 -5.53 8.50
C MET A 237 -10.07 -5.81 8.51
N ALA A 238 -10.76 -5.30 9.54
CA ALA A 238 -12.18 -5.57 9.76
C ALA A 238 -13.09 -5.02 8.65
N LEU A 239 -12.72 -3.89 8.07
CA LEU A 239 -13.47 -3.25 6.98
C LEU A 239 -13.03 -3.72 5.59
N GLY A 240 -11.73 -4.00 5.42
CA GLY A 240 -11.14 -4.37 4.13
C GLY A 240 -11.24 -5.86 3.81
N ALA A 241 -11.27 -6.71 4.83
CA ALA A 241 -11.40 -8.16 4.69
C ALA A 241 -12.41 -8.75 5.69
N PRO A 242 -13.68 -8.30 5.67
CA PRO A 242 -14.70 -8.72 6.65
C PRO A 242 -14.99 -10.22 6.59
N HIS A 243 -14.77 -10.87 5.44
CA HIS A 243 -14.96 -12.31 5.24
C HIS A 243 -14.00 -13.18 6.06
N LEU A 244 -12.94 -12.60 6.64
CA LEU A 244 -11.96 -13.32 7.45
C LEU A 244 -12.34 -13.41 8.92
N MET A 245 -13.47 -12.86 9.35
CA MET A 245 -13.81 -12.83 10.77
C MET A 245 -15.32 -12.85 11.01
N SER A 246 -15.70 -13.06 12.27
CA SER A 246 -17.10 -12.96 12.69
C SER A 246 -17.55 -11.50 12.75
N ASP A 247 -18.87 -11.26 12.72
CA ASP A 247 -19.43 -9.93 12.93
C ASP A 247 -19.02 -9.33 14.29
N ALA A 248 -18.97 -10.15 15.34
CA ALA A 248 -18.55 -9.72 16.67
C ALA A 248 -17.09 -9.28 16.71
N ASP A 249 -16.19 -9.98 16.02
CA ASP A 249 -14.79 -9.58 15.90
C ASP A 249 -14.66 -8.30 15.06
N ARG A 250 -15.43 -8.18 13.99
CA ARG A 250 -15.46 -6.98 13.15
C ARG A 250 -15.90 -5.75 13.96
N ASP A 251 -16.94 -5.88 14.77
CA ASP A 251 -17.40 -4.77 15.62
C ASP A 251 -16.37 -4.42 16.70
N ALA A 252 -15.76 -5.42 17.33
CA ALA A 252 -14.70 -5.19 18.32
C ALA A 252 -13.48 -4.48 17.70
N LEU A 253 -13.04 -4.86 16.50
CA LEU A 253 -11.88 -4.27 15.82
C LEU A 253 -12.15 -2.87 15.25
N THR A 254 -13.41 -2.54 14.94
CA THR A 254 -13.78 -1.21 14.39
C THR A 254 -14.22 -0.21 15.46
N ALA A 255 -14.61 -0.66 16.66
CA ALA A 255 -15.12 0.22 17.71
C ALA A 255 -14.17 1.38 18.08
N PRO A 256 -12.85 1.18 18.29
CA PRO A 256 -11.94 2.29 18.61
C PRO A 256 -11.86 3.36 17.51
N TRP A 257 -11.89 2.93 16.24
CA TRP A 257 -11.88 3.82 15.09
C TRP A 257 -13.21 4.58 14.95
N ARG A 258 -14.36 3.92 15.12
CA ARG A 258 -15.68 4.57 15.07
C ARG A 258 -15.84 5.62 16.17
N ALA A 259 -15.43 5.30 17.39
CA ALA A 259 -15.52 6.20 18.54
C ALA A 259 -14.72 7.50 18.34
N THR A 260 -13.59 7.44 17.61
CA THR A 260 -12.73 8.60 17.38
C THR A 260 -13.05 9.39 16.12
N THR A 261 -13.80 8.80 15.18
CA THR A 261 -14.26 9.44 13.94
C THR A 261 -15.66 10.05 14.03
N ALA A 262 -16.53 9.53 14.92
CA ALA A 262 -17.86 10.08 15.18
C ALA A 262 -17.83 11.51 15.74
N ASP A 263 -16.73 11.91 16.38
CA ASP A 263 -16.50 13.25 16.93
C ASP A 263 -16.07 14.31 15.89
N ARG A 264 -16.03 13.96 14.59
CA ARG A 264 -15.64 14.90 13.53
C ARG A 264 -16.90 15.65 13.07
N PRO A 265 -16.95 16.99 13.12
CA PRO A 265 -18.06 17.71 12.49
C PRO A 265 -18.09 17.38 10.99
N PRO A 266 -19.28 17.32 10.38
CA PRO A 266 -19.40 17.12 8.93
C PRO A 266 -18.62 18.24 8.22
N ARG A 267 -17.80 17.84 7.24
CA ARG A 267 -17.11 18.78 6.34
C ARG A 267 -18.08 19.27 5.27
#